data_AF-A0A4W5QPT0-F1
#
_entry.id   AF-A0A4W5QPT0-F1
#
_cell.length_a   1.000
_cell.length_b   1.000
_cell.length_c   1.000
_cell.angle_alpha   90.00
_cell.angle_beta   90.00
_cell.angle_gamma   90.00
#
_symmetry.space_group_name_H-M   'P 1'
#
loop_
_entity.id
_entity.type
_entity.pdbx_description
1 polymer ?
#
loop_
_entity_poly.entity_id
_entity_poly.type
_entity_poly.pdbx_seq_one_letter_code
_entity_poly.pdbx_strand_id
1 'polypeptide(L)'
;MKNENRRTPPEQGEGPTSAEVVTMVHRDNPAYNTTMPPPGVCMSIMQERNKKEGVGSLANPEKHSNQDFQQLKQYCLVRGVRYIDEMFPPDNNSIGDGLLSPGDMGRVVWLRPAV
;
A
#
# COMPACT_ATOMS: atom_id res chain seq x y z
N MET A 1 -51.34 25.61 -38.44
CA MET A 1 -51.88 24.59 -37.52
C MET A 1 -50.87 24.37 -36.41
N LYS A 2 -51.31 24.60 -35.18
CA LYS A 2 -50.54 24.39 -33.95
C LYS A 2 -50.49 22.89 -33.67
N ASN A 3 -49.34 22.35 -33.27
CA ASN A 3 -49.34 21.31 -32.26
C ASN A 3 -48.06 21.37 -31.42
N GLU A 4 -48.29 21.24 -30.13
CA GLU A 4 -47.46 21.58 -29.00
C GLU A 4 -46.84 20.29 -28.42
N ASN A 5 -45.73 20.48 -27.72
CA ASN A 5 -45.34 19.70 -26.54
C ASN A 5 -44.75 18.29 -26.73
N ARG A 6 -43.42 18.20 -26.55
CA ARG A 6 -42.86 17.27 -25.54
C ARG A 6 -41.42 17.60 -25.11
N ARG A 7 -41.35 18.14 -23.89
CA ARG A 7 -40.40 17.85 -22.79
C ARG A 7 -38.90 17.86 -23.10
N THR A 8 -38.27 18.96 -22.69
CA THR A 8 -36.88 19.03 -22.24
C THR A 8 -36.57 17.96 -21.18
N PRO A 9 -35.37 17.36 -21.17
CA PRO A 9 -34.95 16.45 -20.11
C PRO A 9 -34.82 17.21 -18.78
N PRO A 10 -35.09 16.57 -17.64
CA PRO A 10 -34.86 17.20 -16.34
C PRO A 10 -33.36 17.41 -16.12
N GLU A 11 -33.05 18.65 -15.74
CA GLU A 11 -31.80 19.11 -15.14
C GLU A 11 -31.29 18.05 -14.15
N GLN A 12 -30.14 17.45 -14.47
CA GLN A 12 -29.44 16.59 -13.53
C GLN A 12 -29.02 17.49 -12.38
N GLY A 13 -29.72 17.36 -11.23
CA GLY A 13 -29.34 18.05 -10.01
C GLY A 13 -27.88 17.77 -9.73
N GLU A 14 -27.08 18.84 -9.77
CA GLU A 14 -25.69 18.82 -9.31
C GLU A 14 -25.71 18.30 -7.88
N GLY A 15 -25.17 17.10 -7.67
CA GLY A 15 -24.91 16.59 -6.34
C GLY A 15 -23.98 17.57 -5.61
N PRO A 16 -24.08 17.66 -4.27
CA PRO A 16 -23.35 18.66 -3.52
C PRO A 16 -21.86 18.58 -3.84
N THR A 17 -21.30 19.72 -4.24
CA THR A 17 -19.87 19.80 -4.58
C THR A 17 -19.03 19.44 -3.36
N SER A 18 -17.79 19.02 -3.56
CA SER A 18 -16.90 18.55 -2.48
C SER A 18 -16.71 19.55 -1.33
N ALA A 19 -17.03 20.83 -1.53
CA ALA A 19 -17.07 21.85 -0.48
C ALA A 19 -18.32 21.74 0.43
N GLU A 20 -19.47 21.32 -0.10
CA GLU A 20 -20.73 21.24 0.64
C GLU A 20 -20.78 20.05 1.61
N VAL A 21 -20.15 18.92 1.25
CA VAL A 21 -19.97 17.78 2.17
C VAL A 21 -19.03 18.12 3.34
N VAL A 22 -18.08 19.04 3.15
CA VAL A 22 -17.18 19.50 4.23
C VAL A 22 -17.89 20.47 5.18
N THR A 23 -18.86 21.25 4.69
CA THR A 23 -19.66 22.14 5.55
C THR A 23 -20.73 21.44 6.38
N MET A 24 -21.15 20.21 6.02
CA MET A 24 -22.18 19.46 6.79
C MET A 24 -21.65 18.89 8.11
N VAL A 25 -20.35 18.94 8.37
CA VAL A 25 -19.72 18.55 9.65
C VAL A 25 -19.41 19.72 10.60
N HIS A 26 -19.85 20.95 10.31
CA HIS A 26 -19.41 22.14 11.06
C HIS A 26 -20.50 23.09 11.58
N ARG A 27 -21.67 22.60 12.01
CA ARG A 27 -22.53 23.44 12.86
C ARG A 27 -22.99 22.72 14.13
N ASP A 28 -22.57 23.33 15.24
CA ASP A 28 -23.05 23.22 16.62
C ASP A 28 -22.58 22.04 17.50
N ASN A 29 -21.32 22.09 17.97
CA ASN A 29 -21.01 21.68 19.35
C ASN A 29 -19.67 22.27 19.87
N PRO A 30 -19.67 23.23 20.83
CA PRO A 30 -18.47 23.88 21.35
C PRO A 30 -17.66 23.05 22.38
N ALA A 31 -17.76 21.73 22.38
CA ALA A 31 -17.00 20.87 23.29
C ALA A 31 -16.43 19.63 22.56
N TYR A 32 -15.63 19.83 21.52
CA TYR A 32 -14.76 18.76 21.05
C TYR A 32 -13.57 18.65 22.02
N ASN A 33 -13.74 17.86 23.08
CA ASN A 33 -12.60 17.18 23.66
C ASN A 33 -11.98 16.37 22.51
N THR A 34 -10.81 16.78 22.02
CA THR A 34 -10.07 16.09 20.96
C THR A 34 -9.55 14.78 21.54
N THR A 35 -10.44 13.82 21.70
CA THR A 35 -10.09 12.46 22.04
C THR A 35 -9.37 11.88 20.84
N MET A 36 -8.04 11.81 20.93
CA MET A 36 -7.25 11.09 19.94
C MET A 36 -7.82 9.67 19.79
N PRO A 37 -8.00 9.18 18.56
CA PRO A 37 -8.45 7.82 18.38
C PRO A 37 -7.47 6.86 19.08
N PRO A 38 -7.96 5.77 19.69
CA PRO A 38 -7.10 4.78 20.32
C PRO A 38 -5.93 4.39 19.40
N PRO A 39 -4.71 4.22 19.93
CA PRO A 39 -3.57 3.77 19.14
C PRO A 39 -3.94 2.52 18.33
N GLY A 40 -3.74 2.57 17.01
CA GLY A 40 -4.05 1.47 16.10
C GLY A 40 -5.35 1.61 15.29
N VAL A 41 -6.29 2.48 15.67
CA VAL A 41 -7.53 2.68 14.87
C VAL A 41 -7.23 3.19 13.46
N CYS A 42 -6.24 4.10 13.33
CA CYS A 42 -5.79 4.56 12.02
C CYS A 42 -5.25 3.41 11.16
N MET A 43 -4.49 2.47 11.74
CA MET A 43 -3.92 1.31 11.04
C MET A 43 -5.02 0.38 10.53
N SER A 44 -6.01 0.03 11.36
CA SER A 44 -7.12 -0.82 10.97
C SER A 44 -7.93 -0.22 9.82
N ILE A 45 -8.20 1.09 9.89
CA ILE A 45 -8.92 1.79 8.81
C ILE A 45 -8.11 1.77 7.50
N MET A 46 -6.80 1.99 7.55
CA MET A 46 -5.94 1.94 6.37
C MET A 46 -5.89 0.53 5.76
N GLN A 47 -5.78 -0.51 6.60
CA GLN A 47 -5.81 -1.90 6.14
C GLN A 47 -7.15 -2.25 5.46
N GLU A 48 -8.28 -1.84 6.04
CA GLU A 48 -9.60 -2.06 5.44
C GLU A 48 -9.77 -1.34 4.09
N ARG A 49 -9.22 -0.13 3.96
CA ARG A 49 -9.19 0.58 2.67
C ARG A 49 -8.33 -0.17 1.65
N ASN A 50 -7.10 -0.54 2.01
CA ASN A 50 -6.20 -1.27 1.14
C ASN A 50 -6.84 -2.58 0.64
N LYS A 51 -7.51 -3.31 1.54
CA LYS A 51 -8.24 -4.53 1.19
C LYS A 51 -9.39 -4.26 0.22
N LYS A 52 -10.15 -3.19 0.41
CA LYS A 52 -11.22 -2.77 -0.53
C LYS A 52 -10.68 -2.38 -1.91
N GLU A 53 -9.50 -1.76 -1.95
CA GLU A 53 -8.75 -1.46 -3.19
C GLU A 53 -8.03 -2.71 -3.77
N GLY A 54 -8.25 -3.89 -3.19
CA GLY A 54 -7.76 -5.17 -3.70
C GLY A 54 -6.28 -5.45 -3.40
N VAL A 55 -5.63 -4.67 -2.53
CA VAL A 55 -4.26 -4.96 -2.07
C VAL A 55 -4.22 -6.32 -1.38
N GLY A 56 -3.23 -7.14 -1.74
CA GLY A 56 -3.09 -8.53 -1.28
C GLY A 56 -3.81 -9.56 -2.15
N SER A 57 -4.50 -9.13 -3.22
CA SER A 57 -5.05 -10.04 -4.23
C SER A 57 -3.99 -10.51 -5.23
N LEU A 58 -4.29 -11.53 -6.04
CA LEU A 58 -3.41 -11.97 -7.12
C LEU A 58 -3.16 -10.89 -8.18
N ALA A 59 -4.13 -10.00 -8.40
CA ALA A 59 -4.03 -8.91 -9.37
C ALA A 59 -3.32 -7.67 -8.80
N ASN A 60 -3.33 -7.49 -7.48
CA ASN A 60 -2.68 -6.38 -6.79
C ASN A 60 -2.01 -6.90 -5.50
N PRO A 61 -0.89 -7.63 -5.62
CA PRO A 61 -0.20 -8.20 -4.47
C PRO A 61 0.38 -7.09 -3.59
N GLU A 62 0.35 -7.29 -2.28
CA GLU A 62 1.04 -6.40 -1.35
C GLU A 62 2.55 -6.52 -1.52
N LYS A 63 3.26 -5.40 -1.42
CA LYS A 63 4.72 -5.37 -1.48
C LYS A 63 5.30 -5.87 -0.16
N HIS A 64 5.88 -7.07 -0.18
CA HIS A 64 6.59 -7.59 0.98
C HIS A 64 7.74 -6.64 1.37
N SER A 65 7.80 -6.26 2.64
CA SER A 65 8.81 -5.34 3.17
C SER A 65 8.93 -4.02 2.40
N ASN A 66 7.82 -3.56 1.77
CA ASN A 66 7.78 -2.40 0.88
C ASN A 66 8.77 -2.45 -0.30
N GLN A 67 9.24 -3.63 -0.70
CA GLN A 67 10.15 -3.80 -1.83
C GLN A 67 9.36 -3.86 -3.16
N ASP A 68 9.78 -3.06 -4.14
CA ASP A 68 9.22 -3.05 -5.49
C ASP A 68 10.21 -3.67 -6.48
N PHE A 69 9.87 -4.83 -7.05
CA PHE A 69 10.75 -5.55 -7.97
C PHE A 69 11.14 -4.73 -9.20
N GLN A 70 10.20 -3.99 -9.81
CA GLN A 70 10.47 -3.26 -11.04
C GLN A 70 11.44 -2.11 -10.77
N GLN A 71 11.21 -1.37 -9.68
CA GLN A 71 12.08 -0.29 -9.24
C GLN A 71 13.49 -0.79 -8.89
N LEU A 72 13.59 -1.86 -8.10
CA LEU A 72 14.87 -2.44 -7.69
C LEU A 72 15.65 -3.00 -8.89
N LYS A 73 14.95 -3.67 -9.82
CA LYS A 73 15.54 -4.16 -11.06
C LYS A 73 16.08 -3.01 -11.91
N GLN A 74 15.28 -1.97 -12.14
CA GLN A 74 15.70 -0.82 -12.94
C GLN A 74 16.91 -0.12 -12.33
N TYR A 75 16.91 0.10 -11.02
CA TYR A 75 18.04 0.67 -10.29
C TYR A 75 19.34 -0.12 -10.52
N CYS A 76 19.28 -1.45 -10.40
CA CYS A 76 20.45 -2.30 -10.59
C CYS A 76 20.97 -2.25 -12.04
N LEU A 77 20.06 -2.31 -13.02
CA LEU A 77 20.40 -2.29 -14.43
C LEU A 77 21.05 -0.96 -14.84
N VAL A 78 20.47 0.18 -14.44
CA VAL A 78 21.00 1.51 -14.77
C VAL A 78 22.40 1.71 -14.20
N ARG A 79 22.65 1.16 -13.00
CA ARG A 79 23.95 1.30 -12.31
C ARG A 79 24.95 0.20 -12.67
N GLY A 80 24.56 -0.82 -13.42
CA GLY A 80 25.41 -1.97 -13.71
C GLY A 80 25.83 -2.77 -12.47
N VAL A 81 25.00 -2.78 -11.42
CA VAL A 81 25.27 -3.49 -10.17
C VAL A 81 24.40 -4.72 -10.03
N ARG A 82 24.80 -5.66 -9.17
CA ARG A 82 23.99 -6.82 -8.79
C ARG A 82 23.16 -6.47 -7.57
N TYR A 83 21.89 -6.86 -7.58
CA TYR A 83 21.01 -6.69 -6.41
C TYR A 83 21.52 -7.50 -5.23
N ILE A 84 21.58 -6.87 -4.06
CA ILE A 84 21.79 -7.50 -2.75
C ILE A 84 20.53 -7.20 -1.94
N ASP A 85 19.92 -8.23 -1.36
CA ASP A 85 18.74 -8.05 -0.53
C ASP A 85 19.16 -7.64 0.88
N GLU A 86 18.86 -6.40 1.26
CA GLU A 86 19.15 -5.88 2.60
C GLU A 86 18.19 -6.42 3.66
N MET A 87 16.98 -6.84 3.25
CA MET A 87 15.98 -7.44 4.14
C MET A 87 16.23 -8.92 4.41
N PHE A 88 17.05 -9.55 3.55
CA PHE A 88 17.45 -10.95 3.67
C PHE A 88 18.93 -11.10 3.26
N PRO A 89 19.87 -10.62 4.10
CA PRO A 89 21.28 -10.55 3.75
C PRO A 89 21.92 -11.93 3.61
N PRO A 90 22.97 -12.09 2.79
CA PRO A 90 23.67 -13.36 2.64
C PRO A 90 24.61 -13.64 3.83
N ASP A 91 24.05 -13.73 5.03
CA ASP A 91 24.77 -14.00 6.28
C ASP A 91 24.06 -15.07 7.15
N ASN A 92 24.62 -15.35 8.32
CA ASN A 92 24.13 -16.40 9.22
C ASN A 92 22.70 -16.13 9.73
N ASN A 93 22.26 -14.86 9.81
CA ASN A 93 20.93 -14.50 10.30
C ASN A 93 19.83 -14.98 9.33
N SER A 94 20.13 -14.99 8.03
CA SER A 94 19.22 -15.49 7.00
C SER A 94 19.15 -17.02 6.92
N ILE A 95 20.13 -17.73 7.51
CA ILE A 95 20.11 -19.20 7.61
C ILE A 95 19.24 -19.61 8.80
N GLY A 96 19.41 -18.95 9.94
CA GLY A 96 18.71 -19.23 11.18
C GLY A 96 19.53 -20.06 12.18
N ASP A 97 19.12 -19.99 13.44
CA ASP A 97 19.86 -20.58 14.56
C ASP A 97 19.68 -22.09 14.67
N GLY A 98 20.73 -22.79 15.10
CA GLY A 98 20.70 -24.22 15.45
C GLY A 98 20.59 -25.19 14.28
N LEU A 99 20.58 -24.71 13.03
CA LEU A 99 20.52 -25.55 11.83
C LEU A 99 21.85 -26.22 11.48
N LEU A 100 22.96 -25.55 11.77
CA LEU A 100 24.32 -26.00 11.48
C LEU A 100 25.18 -25.91 12.74
N SER A 101 26.18 -26.78 12.86
CA SER A 101 27.22 -26.63 13.89
C SER A 101 28.03 -25.34 13.61
N PRO A 102 28.67 -24.72 14.62
CA PRO A 102 29.49 -23.52 14.39
C PRO A 102 30.59 -23.73 13.34
N GLY A 103 31.18 -24.93 13.30
CA GLY A 103 32.20 -25.29 12.33
C GLY A 103 31.65 -25.41 10.91
N ASP A 104 30.42 -25.91 10.74
CA ASP A 104 29.78 -26.02 9.43
C ASP A 104 29.24 -24.67 8.95
N MET A 105 28.69 -23.87 9.86
CA MET A 105 28.24 -22.51 9.59
C MET A 105 29.38 -21.66 9.02
N GLY A 106 30.59 -21.75 9.58
CA GLY A 106 31.77 -21.03 9.09
C GLY A 106 32.25 -21.45 7.69
N ARG A 107 31.71 -22.53 7.10
CA ARG A 107 32.05 -23.01 5.75
C ARG A 107 30.99 -22.66 4.71
N VAL A 108 29.88 -22.05 5.10
CA VAL A 108 28.81 -21.67 4.16
C VAL A 108 29.30 -20.56 3.24
N VAL A 109 29.04 -20.72 1.95
CA VAL A 109 29.31 -19.71 0.92
C VAL A 109 28.05 -19.39 0.14
N TRP A 110 27.77 -18.11 -0.03
CA TRP A 110 26.63 -17.63 -0.82
C TRP A 110 27.06 -17.43 -2.26
N LEU A 111 26.51 -18.27 -3.15
CA LEU A 111 26.83 -18.25 -4.58
C LEU A 111 25.63 -17.77 -5.37
N ARG A 112 25.91 -17.07 -6.48
CA ARG A 112 24.90 -16.80 -7.51
C ARG A 112 24.96 -17.92 -8.54
N PRO A 113 23.81 -18.35 -9.11
CA PRO A 113 23.81 -19.29 -10.22
C PRO A 113 24.73 -18.78 -11.35
N ALA A 114 25.53 -19.69 -11.91
CA ALA A 114 26.23 -19.42 -13.17
C ALA A 114 25.21 -19.37 -14.30
N VAL A 115 25.47 -18.50 -15.29
CA VAL A 115 24.65 -18.38 -16.49
C VAL A 115 24.77 -19.64 -17.33
#